data_AF-A0A0K2TZK5-F1
#
_entry.id   AF-A0A0K2TZK5-F1
#
_cell.length_a   1.000
_cell.length_b   1.000
_cell.length_c   1.000
_cell.angle_alpha   90.00
_cell.angle_beta   90.00
_cell.angle_gamma   90.00
#
_symmetry.space_group_name_H-M   'P 1'
#
loop_
_entity.id
_entity.type
_entity.pdbx_description
1 polymer ?
#
loop_
_entity_poly.entity_id
_entity_poly.type
_entity_poly.pdbx_seq_one_letter_code
_entity_poly.pdbx_strand_id
1 'polypeptide(L)'
;MSIDFNRTIFHNSSTCNDVQGRLTGQQLPGWLQGIVLYNSPAGIFDYKHKTVNHWMDGLSVMSSFKIEDKGRYISFTKKYLKSDAFQDAMEQGRPIRTEFGTPGEMVDDYSVSRSNAPRRRYGRFHNEGSFSLMKHRSMSRENVRNFEATDNCNCSFYQFGNLIMATNETAYDRIVDPDSLETGDLIDMSHLFKMKSGRPLKDHNGDYFNLAASFVTGNKYHFIRFKKPSNDMTYRRDNFPTEIKFVATIPSRFPHHIGYFHSFGMTDNYLIFCEQPIAYDVNKLKHHRSQGNSFKDCLEWMPGERNHFYIVEKNTGRNIEINYISDRSYFFFNFVNCYEDGDHIVVDMLTYDGPEVLDSMWIERLKSSQDFYKNCSNSRVIRFVLPLVFVDEDMDLNHGQWQEATALRNKDIISIYPKFITQETGMECPKINPFFSYRKYNFTYVVSWIHGLDQRNPYANSITKVDMETGMKSMWRTGDEFEHPSEIIFVPNPSRSSEDEGIIISCVTNSRDHQRGYLVFVNARNMKEMSRAYFDEPIPFGNHTTFIARFI
;
A
#
# COMPACT_ATOMS: atom_id res chain seq x y z
N MET A 1 -4.25 18.98 -33.10
CA MET A 1 -3.28 19.27 -32.03
C MET A 1 -3.36 18.15 -31.03
N SER A 2 -2.32 17.33 -30.95
CA SER A 2 -2.18 16.30 -29.91
C SER A 2 -2.12 17.02 -28.57
N ILE A 3 -3.22 17.03 -27.81
CA ILE A 3 -3.19 17.40 -26.39
C ILE A 3 -2.19 16.45 -25.74
N ASP A 4 -1.12 16.97 -25.12
CA ASP A 4 -0.15 16.19 -24.36
C ASP A 4 -0.85 15.58 -23.13
N PHE A 5 -1.54 14.46 -23.34
CA PHE A 5 -2.36 13.79 -22.34
C PHE A 5 -1.47 13.21 -21.23
N ASN A 6 -1.59 13.74 -20.02
CA ASN A 6 -0.89 13.33 -18.80
C ASN A 6 0.64 13.27 -18.86
N ARG A 7 1.28 13.78 -19.92
CA ARG A 7 2.75 13.70 -20.06
C ARG A 7 3.49 14.40 -18.92
N THR A 8 2.91 15.47 -18.37
CA THR A 8 3.56 16.26 -17.31
C THR A 8 3.50 15.62 -15.93
N ILE A 9 2.79 14.51 -15.70
CA ILE A 9 2.77 13.83 -14.40
C ILE A 9 3.58 12.53 -14.38
N PHE A 10 4.00 12.02 -15.54
CA PHE A 10 4.80 10.79 -15.69
C PHE A 10 6.21 11.07 -16.23
N HIS A 11 6.93 11.95 -15.54
CA HIS A 11 8.32 12.33 -15.84
C HIS A 11 9.17 12.27 -14.57
N ASN A 12 10.49 12.31 -14.73
CA ASN A 12 11.42 12.30 -13.61
C ASN A 12 11.32 13.59 -12.78
N SER A 13 11.37 13.44 -11.45
CA SER A 13 11.34 14.57 -10.52
C SER A 13 12.74 15.07 -10.18
N SER A 14 12.92 16.38 -10.03
CA SER A 14 14.10 16.97 -9.38
C SER A 14 14.10 16.76 -7.86
N THR A 15 15.20 17.06 -7.16
CA THR A 15 15.23 17.16 -5.69
C THR A 15 15.14 18.62 -5.24
N CYS A 16 14.53 18.87 -4.10
CA CYS A 16 14.51 20.19 -3.46
C CYS A 16 14.67 20.07 -1.94
N ASN A 17 15.05 21.17 -1.28
CA ASN A 17 15.28 21.18 0.17
C ASN A 17 14.72 22.46 0.79
N ASP A 18 13.81 22.27 1.75
CA ASP A 18 13.24 23.32 2.60
C ASP A 18 12.64 24.51 1.82
N VAL A 19 11.86 24.19 0.79
CA VAL A 19 11.13 25.18 -0.02
C VAL A 19 9.95 25.70 0.78
N GLN A 20 9.91 27.00 1.00
CA GLN A 20 8.83 27.63 1.75
C GLN A 20 7.52 27.60 0.95
N GLY A 21 6.47 27.10 1.57
CA GLY A 21 5.12 27.10 1.04
C GLY A 21 4.42 28.45 1.22
N ARG A 22 3.71 28.89 0.18
CA ARG A 22 2.80 30.03 0.22
C ARG A 22 1.38 29.55 0.50
N LEU A 23 0.90 29.78 1.71
CA LEU A 23 -0.46 29.43 2.14
C LEU A 23 -1.48 30.45 1.61
N THR A 24 -2.62 29.97 1.12
CA THR A 24 -3.79 30.77 0.75
C THR A 24 -5.05 30.21 1.41
N GLY A 25 -6.08 31.03 1.58
CA GLY A 25 -7.34 30.63 2.23
C GLY A 25 -7.38 30.95 3.72
N GLN A 26 -8.02 30.09 4.49
CA GLN A 26 -8.19 30.26 5.94
C GLN A 26 -6.87 29.95 6.68
N GLN A 27 -6.74 30.45 7.90
CA GLN A 27 -5.67 30.01 8.79
C GLN A 27 -5.93 28.56 9.22
N LEU A 28 -4.90 27.71 9.15
CA LEU A 28 -5.00 26.34 9.62
C LEU A 28 -5.19 26.30 11.15
N PRO A 29 -5.93 25.33 11.69
CA PRO A 29 -6.09 25.20 13.13
C PRO A 29 -4.76 25.00 13.83
N GLY A 30 -4.54 25.70 14.94
CA GLY A 30 -3.23 25.74 15.60
C GLY A 30 -2.76 24.41 16.20
N TRP A 31 -3.63 23.41 16.28
CA TRP A 31 -3.27 22.05 16.68
C TRP A 31 -2.70 21.21 15.54
N LEU A 32 -2.85 21.63 14.28
CA LEU A 32 -2.29 20.93 13.13
C LEU A 32 -0.80 21.22 13.03
N GLN A 33 0.02 20.36 13.63
CA GLN A 33 1.47 20.44 13.59
C GLN A 33 2.08 19.05 13.43
N GLY A 34 3.07 18.93 12.54
CA GLY A 34 3.69 17.64 12.23
C GLY A 34 4.33 17.58 10.87
N ILE A 35 4.63 16.35 10.43
CA ILE A 35 5.28 16.07 9.14
C ILE A 35 4.34 15.20 8.32
N VAL A 36 3.96 15.67 7.14
CA VAL A 36 3.33 14.86 6.10
C VAL A 36 4.45 14.25 5.27
N LEU A 37 4.58 12.93 5.31
CA LEU A 37 5.44 12.19 4.41
C LEU A 37 4.61 11.63 3.26
N TYR A 38 5.15 11.74 2.06
CA TYR A 38 4.50 11.35 0.81
C TYR A 38 5.50 10.65 -0.08
N ASN A 39 5.15 9.47 -0.57
CA ASN A 39 6.00 8.70 -1.47
C ASN A 39 5.47 8.80 -2.90
N SER A 40 6.34 8.60 -3.88
CA SER A 40 5.92 8.62 -5.28
C SER A 40 6.88 7.77 -6.11
N PRO A 41 6.36 6.97 -7.06
CA PRO A 41 7.20 6.31 -8.05
C PRO A 41 7.75 7.30 -9.11
N ALA A 42 7.30 8.56 -9.13
CA ALA A 42 7.73 9.57 -10.10
C ALA A 42 9.10 10.19 -9.81
N GLY A 43 9.98 9.47 -9.10
CA GLY A 43 11.38 9.87 -8.98
C GLY A 43 12.07 9.71 -10.32
N ILE A 44 12.22 8.47 -10.78
CA ILE A 44 12.85 8.16 -12.06
C ILE A 44 12.04 7.09 -12.80
N PHE A 45 11.39 7.52 -13.88
CA PHE A 45 10.75 6.66 -14.89
C PHE A 45 11.64 6.51 -16.13
N ASP A 46 12.25 7.60 -16.56
CA ASP A 46 13.04 7.71 -17.79
C ASP A 46 14.53 7.65 -17.45
N TYR A 47 15.20 6.55 -17.79
CA TYR A 47 16.65 6.43 -17.71
C TYR A 47 17.30 6.85 -19.03
N LYS A 48 18.64 6.96 -19.05
CA LYS A 48 19.40 7.37 -20.23
C LYS A 48 19.09 6.54 -21.49
N HIS A 49 18.82 5.24 -21.32
CA HIS A 49 18.65 4.30 -22.43
C HIS A 49 17.28 3.64 -22.50
N LYS A 50 16.42 3.85 -21.49
CA LYS A 50 15.17 3.09 -21.34
C LYS A 50 14.19 3.82 -20.44
N THR A 51 12.90 3.69 -20.71
CA THR A 51 11.83 4.09 -19.79
C THR A 51 11.27 2.83 -19.13
N VAL A 52 10.88 2.90 -17.86
CA VAL A 52 10.13 1.79 -17.23
C VAL A 52 8.80 1.56 -17.93
N ASN A 53 8.33 0.33 -17.88
CA ASN A 53 7.09 -0.08 -18.53
C ASN A 53 5.87 0.32 -17.71
N HIS A 54 5.90 0.16 -16.39
CA HIS A 54 4.74 0.29 -15.51
C HIS A 54 4.90 1.44 -14.51
N TRP A 55 3.79 2.08 -14.12
CA TRP A 55 3.81 3.20 -13.17
C TRP A 55 4.39 2.84 -11.81
N MET A 56 4.19 1.59 -11.36
CA MET A 56 4.78 1.07 -10.10
C MET A 56 6.29 0.83 -10.16
N ASP A 57 6.94 0.93 -11.32
CA ASP A 57 8.37 0.61 -11.47
C ASP A 57 9.28 1.82 -11.27
N GLY A 58 8.71 3.03 -11.28
CA GLY A 58 9.49 4.23 -11.12
C GLY A 58 10.18 4.27 -9.75
N LEU A 59 11.43 4.74 -9.73
CA LEU A 59 12.20 4.81 -8.49
C LEU A 59 11.59 5.82 -7.52
N SER A 60 11.55 5.45 -6.25
CA SER A 60 10.95 6.26 -5.19
C SER A 60 11.57 7.66 -5.10
N VAL A 61 10.70 8.66 -5.09
CA VAL A 61 10.99 10.01 -4.60
C VAL A 61 10.11 10.30 -3.38
N MET A 62 10.77 10.60 -2.28
CA MET A 62 10.15 10.89 -1.00
C MET A 62 9.97 12.40 -0.88
N SER A 63 8.83 12.80 -0.34
CA SER A 63 8.46 14.19 -0.07
C SER A 63 8.08 14.35 1.40
N SER A 64 8.49 15.47 1.99
CA SER A 64 8.14 15.88 3.35
C SER A 64 7.54 17.28 3.29
N PHE A 65 6.36 17.45 3.89
CA PHE A 65 5.76 18.75 4.16
C PHE A 65 5.71 18.95 5.68
N LYS A 66 6.55 19.83 6.21
CA LYS A 66 6.59 20.16 7.64
C LYS A 66 5.59 21.26 7.92
N ILE A 67 4.67 21.03 8.84
CA ILE A 67 3.64 22.00 9.25
C ILE A 67 4.00 22.46 10.66
N GLU A 68 4.42 23.72 10.77
CA GLU A 68 5.03 24.30 11.96
C GLU A 68 4.33 25.58 12.40
N ASP A 69 4.67 26.01 13.62
CA ASP A 69 4.20 27.26 14.23
C ASP A 69 2.68 27.40 14.15
N LYS A 70 1.99 26.37 14.66
CA LYS A 70 0.52 26.32 14.70
C LYS A 70 -0.12 26.41 13.31
N GLY A 71 0.51 25.75 12.33
CA GLY A 71 0.02 25.69 10.95
C GLY A 71 0.29 26.95 10.12
N ARG A 72 1.17 27.85 10.58
CA ARG A 72 1.51 29.10 9.86
C ARG A 72 2.58 28.91 8.81
N TYR A 73 3.53 28.01 9.05
CA TYR A 73 4.63 27.75 8.13
C TYR A 73 4.56 26.32 7.63
N ILE A 74 4.67 26.16 6.31
CA ILE A 74 4.78 24.87 5.66
C ILE A 74 6.04 24.87 4.82
N SER A 75 6.98 23.95 5.06
CA SER A 75 8.15 23.78 4.20
C SER A 75 8.12 22.43 3.49
N PHE A 76 8.68 22.38 2.29
CA PHE A 76 8.66 21.24 1.39
C PHE A 76 10.08 20.79 1.03
N THR A 77 10.36 19.51 1.26
CA THR A 77 11.62 18.85 0.87
C THR A 77 11.29 17.61 0.05
N LYS A 78 12.06 17.36 -1.01
CA LYS A 78 11.90 16.20 -1.87
C LYS A 78 13.24 15.58 -2.22
N LYS A 79 13.44 14.29 -1.93
CA LYS A 79 14.68 13.54 -2.21
C LYS A 79 14.37 12.15 -2.75
N TYR A 80 15.23 11.65 -3.62
CA TYR A 80 15.18 10.24 -4.01
C TYR A 80 15.47 9.33 -2.82
N LEU A 81 14.79 8.19 -2.76
CA LEU A 81 15.23 7.09 -1.92
C LEU A 81 16.47 6.48 -2.57
N LYS A 82 17.64 6.65 -1.94
CA LYS A 82 18.93 6.12 -2.41
C LYS A 82 19.05 4.62 -2.10
N SER A 83 18.09 3.83 -2.56
CA SER A 83 18.07 2.37 -2.44
C SER A 83 19.14 1.72 -3.31
N ASP A 84 19.37 0.42 -3.15
CA ASP A 84 20.32 -0.31 -4.01
C ASP A 84 19.79 -0.32 -5.47
N ALA A 85 18.48 -0.48 -5.66
CA ALA A 85 17.83 -0.32 -6.97
C ALA A 85 18.14 1.05 -7.61
N PHE A 86 18.08 2.13 -6.83
CA PHE A 86 18.40 3.47 -7.30
C PHE A 86 19.89 3.58 -7.69
N GLN A 87 20.79 3.15 -6.82
CA GLN A 87 22.23 3.25 -7.06
C GLN A 87 22.65 2.44 -8.29
N ASP A 88 22.21 1.18 -8.37
CA ASP A 88 22.51 0.28 -9.49
C ASP A 88 22.01 0.89 -10.81
N ALA A 89 20.78 1.43 -10.82
CA ALA A 89 20.19 2.00 -12.02
C ALA A 89 20.85 3.33 -12.45
N MET A 90 21.29 4.16 -11.50
CA MET A 90 22.03 5.39 -11.81
C MET A 90 23.44 5.11 -12.31
N GLU A 91 24.12 4.11 -11.75
CA GLU A 91 25.46 3.68 -12.19
C GLU A 91 25.42 3.14 -13.63
N GLN A 92 24.38 2.40 -13.99
CA GLN A 92 24.26 1.72 -15.29
C GLN A 92 23.44 2.49 -16.33
N GLY A 93 22.72 3.54 -15.92
CA GLY A 93 21.83 4.33 -16.80
C GLY A 93 20.61 3.56 -17.31
N ARG A 94 20.20 2.48 -16.61
CA ARG A 94 19.09 1.57 -16.96
C ARG A 94 18.67 0.73 -15.74
N PRO A 95 17.44 0.17 -15.69
CA PRO A 95 17.00 -0.74 -14.62
C PRO A 95 17.83 -2.04 -14.57
N ILE A 96 18.45 -2.32 -13.42
CA ILE A 96 19.21 -3.56 -13.18
C ILE A 96 18.43 -4.59 -12.39
N ARG A 97 17.63 -4.13 -11.42
CA ARG A 97 16.74 -4.97 -10.63
C ARG A 97 15.41 -5.11 -11.35
N THR A 98 14.78 -6.28 -11.22
CA THR A 98 13.43 -6.48 -11.74
C THR A 98 12.44 -5.72 -10.86
N GLU A 99 11.64 -4.89 -11.50
CA GLU A 99 10.52 -4.17 -10.88
C GLU A 99 9.19 -4.88 -11.24
N PHE A 100 8.05 -4.28 -10.88
CA PHE A 100 6.75 -4.91 -11.08
C PHE A 100 6.48 -5.27 -12.55
N GLY A 101 6.54 -4.30 -13.47
CA GLY A 101 6.30 -4.48 -14.90
C GLY A 101 7.53 -4.34 -15.79
N THR A 102 8.70 -4.02 -15.22
CA THR A 102 9.95 -3.83 -15.96
C THR A 102 10.95 -4.92 -15.58
N PRO A 103 11.31 -5.80 -16.52
CA PRO A 103 12.37 -6.77 -16.30
C PRO A 103 13.71 -6.08 -16.02
N GLY A 104 14.42 -6.57 -15.02
CA GLY A 104 15.79 -6.14 -14.73
C GLY A 104 16.73 -6.70 -15.78
N GLU A 105 17.66 -5.87 -16.28
CA GLU A 105 18.59 -6.34 -17.30
C GLU A 105 19.85 -6.94 -16.69
N MET A 106 20.36 -8.00 -17.32
CA MET A 106 21.63 -8.60 -16.91
C MET A 106 22.79 -7.65 -17.24
N VAL A 107 23.81 -7.68 -16.40
CA VAL A 107 25.10 -7.03 -16.65
C VAL A 107 26.07 -8.16 -17.01
N ASP A 108 26.62 -8.13 -18.22
CA ASP A 108 27.49 -9.21 -18.75
C ASP A 108 28.83 -9.33 -18.02
N ASP A 109 29.16 -8.43 -17.09
CA ASP A 109 30.48 -8.38 -16.45
C ASP A 109 30.40 -8.14 -14.93
N TYR A 110 30.29 -9.22 -14.17
CA TYR A 110 30.71 -9.27 -12.76
C TYR A 110 31.54 -10.55 -12.53
N SER A 111 32.63 -10.64 -13.29
CA SER A 111 33.71 -11.61 -13.10
C SER A 111 34.59 -11.23 -11.91
N VAL A 112 34.05 -11.28 -10.69
CA VAL A 112 34.90 -11.24 -9.48
C VAL A 112 35.32 -12.67 -9.13
N SER A 113 36.63 -12.85 -8.99
CA SER A 113 37.36 -14.10 -8.85
C SER A 113 36.75 -15.06 -7.83
N ARG A 114 36.51 -16.31 -8.24
CA ARG A 114 36.19 -17.43 -7.35
C ARG A 114 37.33 -17.64 -6.34
N SER A 115 37.13 -17.27 -5.08
CA SER A 115 37.93 -17.83 -3.97
C SER A 115 37.09 -18.87 -3.22
N ASN A 116 37.63 -20.08 -3.12
CA ASN A 116 36.98 -21.23 -2.51
C ASN A 116 36.90 -21.07 -0.98
N ALA A 117 35.69 -21.09 -0.41
CA ALA A 117 35.47 -21.34 1.02
C ALA A 117 34.34 -22.37 1.23
N PRO A 118 34.41 -23.23 2.26
CA PRO A 118 33.72 -24.52 2.25
C PRO A 118 32.25 -24.44 2.67
N ARG A 119 31.41 -25.20 1.96
CA ARG A 119 29.98 -25.40 2.23
C ARG A 119 29.76 -26.06 3.60
N ARG A 120 28.97 -25.44 4.49
CA ARG A 120 28.40 -26.12 5.67
C ARG A 120 26.90 -26.40 5.47
N ARG A 121 26.50 -27.65 5.76
CA ARG A 121 25.13 -28.17 5.69
C ARG A 121 24.23 -27.55 6.76
N TYR A 122 23.01 -27.18 6.41
CA TYR A 122 21.94 -26.83 7.36
C TYR A 122 21.26 -28.10 7.91
N GLY A 123 21.11 -28.14 9.24
CA GLY A 123 20.30 -29.13 9.95
C GLY A 123 18.81 -28.77 9.94
N ARG A 124 17.96 -29.79 10.07
CA ARG A 124 16.50 -29.69 10.24
C ARG A 124 16.15 -28.91 11.51
N PHE A 125 15.16 -28.03 11.47
CA PHE A 125 14.60 -27.37 12.64
C PHE A 125 13.13 -27.76 12.88
N HIS A 126 12.85 -28.09 14.13
CA HIS A 126 11.53 -28.29 14.72
C HIS A 126 10.93 -26.94 15.16
N ASN A 127 9.60 -26.94 15.31
CA ASN A 127 8.75 -25.85 15.80
C ASN A 127 9.19 -25.25 17.15
N GLU A 128 8.81 -23.98 17.32
CA GLU A 128 8.91 -23.09 18.51
C GLU A 128 10.16 -22.23 18.62
N GLY A 129 9.95 -20.90 18.71
CA GLY A 129 10.96 -19.93 19.13
C GLY A 129 11.07 -18.70 18.22
N SER A 130 10.98 -17.51 18.83
CA SER A 130 11.30 -16.21 18.23
C SER A 130 12.62 -16.24 17.44
N PHE A 131 12.60 -15.73 16.20
CA PHE A 131 13.81 -15.60 15.37
C PHE A 131 14.44 -14.22 15.56
N SER A 132 15.78 -14.14 15.50
CA SER A 132 16.53 -12.88 15.61
C SER A 132 17.16 -12.50 14.27
N LEU A 133 16.75 -11.37 13.68
CA LEU A 133 17.39 -10.62 12.59
C LEU A 133 18.90 -10.29 12.78
N MET A 134 19.46 -10.39 13.99
CA MET A 134 20.86 -10.03 14.24
C MET A 134 21.81 -11.16 13.84
N LYS A 135 22.22 -11.19 12.55
CA LYS A 135 23.58 -11.57 12.16
C LYS A 135 23.92 -11.43 10.68
N HIS A 136 23.56 -10.35 10.00
CA HIS A 136 24.25 -10.04 8.74
C HIS A 136 24.71 -8.58 8.69
N ARG A 137 26.01 -8.41 8.99
CA ARG A 137 26.85 -7.34 8.42
C ARG A 137 26.47 -7.14 6.97
N SER A 138 26.66 -5.92 6.43
CA SER A 138 26.76 -5.66 5.00
C SER A 138 27.47 -6.84 4.34
N MET A 139 26.71 -7.75 3.74
CA MET A 139 27.32 -8.84 3.02
C MET A 139 28.04 -8.13 1.87
N SER A 140 29.34 -8.38 1.74
CA SER A 140 30.06 -7.94 0.56
C SER A 140 29.21 -8.28 -0.67
N ARG A 141 29.20 -7.37 -1.66
CA ARG A 141 28.52 -7.45 -2.98
C ARG A 141 28.62 -8.83 -3.70
N GLU A 142 29.33 -9.81 -3.15
CA GLU A 142 29.64 -11.10 -3.75
C GLU A 142 28.69 -12.25 -3.41
N ASN A 143 27.90 -12.21 -2.33
CA ASN A 143 27.10 -13.39 -1.91
C ASN A 143 25.60 -13.35 -2.23
N VAL A 144 25.13 -12.32 -2.95
CA VAL A 144 23.69 -12.07 -3.17
C VAL A 144 23.26 -12.31 -4.62
N ARG A 145 23.66 -13.43 -5.22
CA ARG A 145 23.51 -13.60 -6.69
C ARG A 145 22.28 -14.36 -7.19
N ASN A 146 21.44 -14.93 -6.33
CA ASN A 146 20.39 -15.84 -6.79
C ASN A 146 18.92 -15.42 -6.52
N PHE A 147 18.65 -14.31 -5.84
CA PHE A 147 17.26 -13.87 -5.57
C PHE A 147 17.15 -12.40 -5.13
N GLU A 148 17.79 -11.45 -5.82
CA GLU A 148 17.66 -10.04 -5.44
C GLU A 148 16.36 -9.44 -5.98
N ALA A 149 15.30 -9.53 -5.17
CA ALA A 149 14.12 -8.69 -5.37
C ALA A 149 14.51 -7.21 -5.18
N THR A 150 13.70 -6.30 -5.74
CA THR A 150 13.94 -4.86 -5.61
C THR A 150 13.77 -4.37 -4.18
N ASP A 151 14.59 -3.41 -3.78
CA ASP A 151 14.44 -2.62 -2.56
C ASP A 151 13.98 -1.17 -2.89
N ASN A 152 13.43 -0.96 -4.09
CA ASN A 152 12.69 0.24 -4.45
C ASN A 152 11.45 0.35 -3.56
N CYS A 153 11.61 0.99 -2.40
CA CYS A 153 10.56 1.16 -1.39
C CYS A 153 9.62 2.32 -1.76
N ASN A 154 8.97 2.20 -2.92
CA ASN A 154 8.07 3.23 -3.49
C ASN A 154 6.59 3.04 -3.10
N CYS A 155 6.28 2.13 -2.16
CA CYS A 155 4.94 1.97 -1.60
C CYS A 155 4.75 2.94 -0.43
N SER A 156 4.46 2.45 0.78
CA SER A 156 4.08 3.30 1.92
C SER A 156 5.23 3.60 2.89
N PHE A 157 4.90 4.39 3.91
CA PHE A 157 5.72 4.57 5.10
C PHE A 157 5.01 4.01 6.33
N TYR A 158 5.76 3.45 7.26
CA TYR A 158 5.26 3.13 8.60
C TYR A 158 6.25 3.53 9.69
N GLN A 159 5.73 3.86 10.87
CA GLN A 159 6.55 4.26 12.01
C GLN A 159 6.72 3.11 12.99
N PHE A 160 7.94 2.66 13.18
CA PHE A 160 8.23 1.59 14.13
C PHE A 160 9.16 2.09 15.24
N GLY A 161 8.57 2.31 16.42
CA GLY A 161 9.24 3.04 17.50
C GLY A 161 9.57 4.48 17.07
N ASN A 162 10.85 4.83 17.13
CA ASN A 162 11.37 6.11 16.67
C ASN A 162 11.78 6.13 15.18
N LEU A 163 11.73 4.99 14.49
CA LEU A 163 12.14 4.88 13.09
C LEU A 163 10.97 5.09 12.14
N ILE A 164 11.27 5.68 10.98
CA ILE A 164 10.37 5.70 9.83
C ILE A 164 10.93 4.75 8.78
N MET A 165 10.07 3.85 8.34
CA MET A 165 10.38 2.81 7.36
C MET A 165 9.67 3.14 6.06
N ALA A 166 10.42 3.27 4.96
CA ALA A 166 9.87 3.13 3.61
C ALA A 166 9.78 1.64 3.27
N THR A 167 8.65 1.20 2.72
CA THR A 167 8.40 -0.22 2.38
C THR A 167 8.01 -0.42 0.92
N ASN A 168 8.13 -1.66 0.46
CA ASN A 168 7.50 -2.19 -0.75
C ASN A 168 6.84 -3.56 -0.47
N GLU A 169 6.48 -4.29 -1.54
CA GLU A 169 5.89 -5.62 -1.47
C GLU A 169 6.92 -6.78 -1.49
N THR A 170 8.22 -6.48 -1.48
CA THR A 170 9.30 -7.47 -1.34
C THR A 170 9.70 -7.61 0.13
N ALA A 171 10.69 -8.45 0.42
CA ALA A 171 11.17 -8.65 1.79
C ALA A 171 12.09 -7.52 2.32
N TYR A 172 12.18 -6.39 1.63
CA TYR A 172 13.08 -5.29 1.95
C TYR A 172 12.34 -4.04 2.41
N ASP A 173 12.89 -3.36 3.42
CA ASP A 173 12.48 -2.01 3.83
C ASP A 173 13.73 -1.11 3.95
N ARG A 174 13.53 0.22 3.91
CA ARG A 174 14.60 1.22 4.12
C ARG A 174 14.24 2.13 5.27
N ILE A 175 15.19 2.36 6.18
CA ILE A 175 15.05 3.43 7.19
C ILE A 175 15.15 4.78 6.48
N VAL A 176 14.32 5.74 6.88
CA VAL A 176 14.34 7.11 6.35
C VAL A 176 14.33 8.10 7.51
N ASP A 177 15.16 9.12 7.41
CA ASP A 177 15.10 10.26 8.33
C ASP A 177 13.94 11.19 7.91
N PRO A 178 12.89 11.39 8.73
CA PRO A 178 11.71 12.15 8.32
C PRO A 178 11.96 13.66 8.18
N ASP A 179 13.06 14.19 8.73
CA ASP A 179 13.35 15.61 8.75
C ASP A 179 14.18 16.04 7.53
N SER A 180 15.13 15.19 7.13
CA SER A 180 16.09 15.44 6.04
C SER A 180 15.82 14.61 4.80
N LEU A 181 14.99 13.57 4.90
CA LEU A 181 14.75 12.54 3.87
C LEU A 181 16.01 11.78 3.43
N GLU A 182 17.06 11.76 4.26
CA GLU A 182 18.21 10.90 3.97
C GLU A 182 17.84 9.42 4.12
N THR A 183 18.32 8.62 3.18
CA THR A 183 18.13 7.17 3.16
C THR A 183 19.11 6.51 4.12
N GLY A 184 18.58 5.73 5.05
CA GLY A 184 19.33 4.95 6.01
C GLY A 184 19.52 3.49 5.60
N ASP A 185 19.70 2.64 6.60
CA ASP A 185 20.00 1.21 6.42
C ASP A 185 18.87 0.43 5.73
N LEU A 186 19.27 -0.64 5.03
CA LEU A 186 18.40 -1.69 4.52
C LEU A 186 17.99 -2.65 5.64
N ILE A 187 16.69 -2.95 5.73
CA ILE A 187 16.16 -4.01 6.57
C ILE A 187 15.83 -5.20 5.66
N ASP A 188 16.60 -6.28 5.82
CA ASP A 188 16.48 -7.51 5.04
C ASP A 188 15.71 -8.60 5.80
N MET A 189 14.48 -8.85 5.37
CA MET A 189 13.64 -9.93 5.89
C MET A 189 13.58 -11.15 4.95
N SER A 190 14.41 -11.18 3.90
CA SER A 190 14.37 -12.19 2.84
C SER A 190 14.66 -13.61 3.33
N HIS A 191 15.29 -13.76 4.50
CA HIS A 191 15.53 -15.03 5.16
C HIS A 191 14.26 -15.60 5.84
N LEU A 192 13.26 -14.77 6.11
CA LEU A 192 12.01 -15.15 6.77
C LEU A 192 10.90 -15.44 5.75
N PHE A 193 10.77 -14.57 4.75
CA PHE A 193 9.76 -14.63 3.70
C PHE A 193 10.27 -13.89 2.45
N LYS A 194 9.61 -14.04 1.32
CA LYS A 194 10.04 -13.42 0.04
C LYS A 194 9.22 -12.19 -0.34
N MET A 195 7.99 -12.11 0.14
CA MET A 195 7.07 -11.01 -0.13
C MET A 195 6.34 -10.63 1.16
N LYS A 196 5.92 -9.37 1.25
CA LYS A 196 5.06 -8.86 2.33
C LYS A 196 4.13 -7.81 1.79
N SER A 197 3.05 -7.50 2.50
CA SER A 197 2.25 -6.34 2.14
C SER A 197 3.06 -5.07 2.42
N GLY A 198 3.02 -4.14 1.48
CA GLY A 198 3.56 -2.79 1.66
C GLY A 198 2.73 -1.90 2.60
N ARG A 199 1.73 -2.46 3.31
CA ARG A 199 0.83 -1.76 4.23
C ARG A 199 0.70 -2.51 5.57
N PRO A 200 1.74 -2.52 6.42
CA PRO A 200 1.63 -3.11 7.75
C PRO A 200 0.60 -2.34 8.60
N LEU A 201 -0.17 -3.06 9.41
CA LEU A 201 -1.25 -2.50 10.24
C LEU A 201 -0.81 -2.36 11.70
N LYS A 202 -1.01 -1.19 12.29
CA LYS A 202 -0.65 -0.91 13.69
C LYS A 202 -1.87 -1.03 14.58
N ASP A 203 -1.88 -1.96 15.53
CA ASP A 203 -2.99 -2.10 16.46
C ASP A 203 -3.03 -0.99 17.54
N HIS A 204 -4.09 -0.98 18.35
CA HIS A 204 -4.26 -0.01 19.43
C HIS A 204 -3.22 -0.14 20.57
N ASN A 205 -2.54 -1.28 20.69
CA ASN A 205 -1.43 -1.46 21.62
C ASN A 205 -0.10 -0.92 21.06
N GLY A 206 -0.09 -0.60 19.76
CA GLY A 206 1.03 -0.07 19.01
C GLY A 206 1.92 -1.15 18.38
N ASP A 207 1.50 -2.42 18.43
CA ASP A 207 2.15 -3.51 17.73
C ASP A 207 1.81 -3.45 16.24
N TYR A 208 2.76 -3.84 15.41
CA TYR A 208 2.52 -3.95 13.97
C TYR A 208 2.25 -5.39 13.59
N PHE A 209 1.28 -5.58 12.71
CA PHE A 209 1.00 -6.83 12.03
C PHE A 209 1.26 -6.65 10.54
N ASN A 210 1.70 -7.71 9.87
CA ASN A 210 1.81 -7.73 8.42
C ASN A 210 1.45 -9.11 7.87
N LEU A 211 1.05 -9.17 6.60
CA LEU A 211 0.89 -10.40 5.84
C LEU A 211 2.14 -10.60 4.98
N ALA A 212 2.73 -11.79 5.05
CA ALA A 212 3.93 -12.16 4.31
C ALA A 212 3.75 -13.50 3.60
N ALA A 213 4.58 -13.76 2.59
CA ALA A 213 4.54 -15.02 1.85
C ALA A 213 5.93 -15.62 1.61
N SER A 214 5.96 -16.94 1.70
CA SER A 214 7.10 -17.80 1.40
C SER A 214 6.72 -18.76 0.28
N PHE A 215 7.65 -18.98 -0.66
CA PHE A 215 7.49 -19.95 -1.75
C PHE A 215 8.79 -20.73 -2.04
N VAL A 216 9.77 -20.63 -1.13
CA VAL A 216 11.01 -21.43 -1.14
C VAL A 216 10.86 -22.68 -0.27
N THR A 217 10.22 -22.55 0.90
CA THR A 217 9.97 -23.62 1.88
C THR A 217 8.55 -24.21 1.76
N GLY A 218 7.90 -24.00 0.62
CA GLY A 218 6.48 -24.27 0.34
C GLY A 218 5.70 -22.98 0.19
N ASN A 219 4.59 -23.03 -0.57
CA ASN A 219 3.73 -21.87 -0.86
C ASN A 219 2.83 -21.60 0.33
N LYS A 220 3.18 -20.60 1.14
CA LYS A 220 2.53 -20.30 2.41
C LYS A 220 2.46 -18.80 2.64
N TYR A 221 1.39 -18.40 3.31
CA TYR A 221 1.21 -17.07 3.88
C TYR A 221 1.47 -17.11 5.38
N HIS A 222 1.94 -16.00 5.90
CA HIS A 222 2.26 -15.82 7.30
C HIS A 222 1.68 -14.50 7.79
N PHE A 223 0.87 -14.55 8.83
CA PHE A 223 0.66 -13.36 9.65
C PHE A 223 1.85 -13.20 10.56
N ILE A 224 2.51 -12.05 10.49
CA ILE A 224 3.67 -11.71 11.31
C ILE A 224 3.35 -10.54 12.23
N ARG A 225 3.97 -10.53 13.41
CA ARG A 225 3.84 -9.47 14.41
C ARG A 225 5.22 -8.91 14.75
N PHE A 226 5.32 -7.59 14.68
CA PHE A 226 6.41 -6.79 15.20
C PHE A 226 5.91 -6.13 16.50
N LYS A 227 6.46 -6.58 17.62
CA LYS A 227 6.07 -6.03 18.92
C LYS A 227 6.48 -4.57 19.01
N LYS A 228 5.63 -3.73 19.58
CA LYS A 228 5.92 -2.34 19.86
C LYS A 228 7.22 -2.25 20.66
N PRO A 229 8.18 -1.46 20.19
CA PRO A 229 9.39 -1.10 20.93
C PRO A 229 9.08 -0.49 22.29
N SER A 230 9.92 -0.70 23.32
CA SER A 230 9.83 0.09 24.54
C SER A 230 10.12 1.57 24.23
N ASN A 231 9.46 2.51 24.92
CA ASN A 231 9.61 3.94 24.61
C ASN A 231 11.07 4.44 24.79
N ASP A 232 11.84 3.83 25.68
CA ASP A 232 13.26 4.16 25.91
C ASP A 232 14.21 3.55 24.86
N MET A 233 13.67 2.73 23.94
CA MET A 233 14.46 2.08 22.91
C MET A 233 14.70 3.03 21.76
N THR A 234 15.94 3.48 21.62
CA THR A 234 16.39 4.17 20.42
C THR A 234 16.98 3.14 19.48
N TYR A 235 16.33 2.89 18.35
CA TYR A 235 16.92 2.04 17.34
C TYR A 235 18.06 2.74 16.60
N ARG A 236 19.09 1.96 16.35
CA ARG A 236 20.29 2.24 15.59
C ARG A 236 20.59 0.98 14.77
N ARG A 237 21.51 1.12 13.82
CA ARG A 237 22.01 0.03 12.98
C ARG A 237 22.28 -1.28 13.73
N ASP A 238 22.80 -1.17 14.96
CA ASP A 238 23.25 -2.31 15.76
C ASP A 238 22.22 -2.87 16.75
N ASN A 239 20.98 -2.36 16.79
CA ASN A 239 19.96 -2.83 17.75
C ASN A 239 18.51 -2.88 17.22
N PHE A 240 18.30 -2.81 15.90
CA PHE A 240 16.98 -2.95 15.27
C PHE A 240 16.28 -4.19 15.80
N PRO A 241 14.99 -4.12 16.21
CA PRO A 241 14.42 -5.21 16.97
C PRO A 241 14.16 -6.38 16.04
N THR A 242 14.59 -7.52 16.54
CA THR A 242 14.86 -8.67 15.71
C THR A 242 13.79 -9.73 15.80
N GLU A 243 12.88 -9.61 16.78
CA GLU A 243 11.90 -10.63 17.09
C GLU A 243 10.61 -10.41 16.30
N ILE A 244 10.58 -11.02 15.11
CA ILE A 244 9.35 -11.19 14.35
C ILE A 244 8.68 -12.48 14.84
N LYS A 245 7.45 -12.35 15.34
CA LYS A 245 6.63 -13.50 15.71
C LYS A 245 5.74 -13.89 14.53
N PHE A 246 5.83 -15.14 14.09
CA PHE A 246 4.83 -15.74 13.21
C PHE A 246 3.59 -16.05 14.05
N VAL A 247 2.50 -15.34 13.79
CA VAL A 247 1.22 -15.48 14.51
C VAL A 247 0.47 -16.71 14.00
N ALA A 248 0.35 -16.84 12.68
CA ALA A 248 -0.27 -17.98 12.02
C ALA A 248 0.34 -18.20 10.64
N THR A 249 0.17 -19.41 10.11
CA THR A 249 0.59 -19.80 8.76
C THR A 249 -0.57 -20.45 8.03
N ILE A 250 -0.84 -19.96 6.82
CA ILE A 250 -1.95 -20.43 5.96
C ILE A 250 -1.31 -20.98 4.68
N PRO A 251 -1.58 -22.24 4.28
CA PRO A 251 -1.09 -22.76 3.01
C PRO A 251 -1.78 -22.04 1.84
N SER A 252 -1.06 -21.84 0.74
CA SER A 252 -1.69 -21.46 -0.52
C SER A 252 -2.66 -22.55 -0.95
N ARG A 253 -3.87 -22.17 -1.39
CA ARG A 253 -4.80 -23.15 -2.01
C ARG A 253 -4.32 -23.60 -3.39
N PHE A 254 -3.39 -22.85 -3.99
CA PHE A 254 -2.84 -23.15 -5.31
C PHE A 254 -1.52 -23.93 -5.19
N PRO A 255 -1.44 -25.19 -5.68
CA PRO A 255 -0.25 -26.03 -5.51
C PRO A 255 1.05 -25.48 -6.09
N HIS A 256 0.96 -24.75 -7.21
CA HIS A 256 2.11 -24.21 -7.95
C HIS A 256 2.17 -22.68 -7.95
N HIS A 257 1.23 -22.04 -7.25
CA HIS A 257 1.10 -20.60 -7.24
C HIS A 257 1.04 -20.04 -5.81
N ILE A 258 1.33 -18.75 -5.70
CA ILE A 258 1.11 -17.96 -4.49
C ILE A 258 0.25 -16.75 -4.88
N GLY A 259 -0.97 -16.69 -4.38
CA GLY A 259 -1.91 -15.58 -4.58
C GLY A 259 -1.31 -14.21 -4.25
N TYR A 260 -1.61 -13.22 -5.08
CA TYR A 260 -1.21 -11.82 -4.91
C TYR A 260 -2.03 -11.14 -3.81
N PHE A 261 -1.36 -10.37 -2.95
CA PHE A 261 -1.98 -9.58 -1.89
C PHE A 261 -1.30 -8.22 -1.76
N HIS A 262 -2.08 -7.16 -1.80
CA HIS A 262 -1.61 -5.79 -1.55
C HIS A 262 -1.84 -5.37 -0.10
N SER A 263 -2.94 -5.79 0.51
CA SER A 263 -3.31 -5.50 1.89
C SER A 263 -4.09 -6.65 2.54
N PHE A 264 -4.33 -6.54 3.84
CA PHE A 264 -5.06 -7.51 4.66
C PHE A 264 -5.92 -6.77 5.71
N GLY A 265 -6.84 -7.47 6.36
CA GLY A 265 -7.74 -6.91 7.36
C GLY A 265 -7.32 -7.24 8.80
N MET A 266 -7.73 -6.40 9.75
CA MET A 266 -7.53 -6.62 11.18
C MET A 266 -8.73 -6.05 11.95
N THR A 267 -9.13 -6.72 13.03
CA THR A 267 -10.03 -6.18 14.06
C THR A 267 -9.27 -6.07 15.39
N ASP A 268 -9.95 -5.70 16.48
CA ASP A 268 -9.34 -5.75 17.81
C ASP A 268 -8.91 -7.18 18.19
N ASN A 269 -9.60 -8.23 17.72
CA ASN A 269 -9.31 -9.63 18.07
C ASN A 269 -8.86 -10.54 16.92
N TYR A 270 -9.08 -10.17 15.65
CA TYR A 270 -8.87 -11.05 14.50
C TYR A 270 -7.95 -10.45 13.43
N LEU A 271 -7.28 -11.31 12.68
CA LEU A 271 -6.57 -11.01 11.44
C LEU A 271 -7.31 -11.69 10.28
N ILE A 272 -7.48 -10.98 9.17
CA ILE A 272 -8.30 -11.41 8.04
C ILE A 272 -7.47 -11.39 6.77
N PHE A 273 -7.37 -12.54 6.11
CA PHE A 273 -6.72 -12.67 4.81
C PHE A 273 -7.77 -13.02 3.76
N CYS A 274 -7.85 -12.25 2.68
CA CYS A 274 -8.67 -12.54 1.51
C CYS A 274 -7.75 -12.97 0.35
N GLU A 275 -7.71 -14.26 0.04
CA GLU A 275 -6.95 -14.81 -1.08
C GLU A 275 -7.76 -14.63 -2.38
N GLN A 276 -7.42 -13.62 -3.16
CA GLN A 276 -8.05 -13.29 -4.43
C GLN A 276 -7.61 -14.22 -5.58
N PRO A 277 -8.40 -14.35 -6.66
CA PRO A 277 -8.15 -15.27 -7.77
C PRO A 277 -7.11 -14.75 -8.78
N ILE A 278 -6.01 -14.20 -8.29
CA ILE A 278 -4.83 -13.83 -9.06
C ILE A 278 -3.59 -14.27 -8.29
N ALA A 279 -2.68 -14.99 -8.93
CA ALA A 279 -1.56 -15.63 -8.24
C ALA A 279 -0.29 -15.64 -9.09
N TYR A 280 0.86 -15.59 -8.44
CA TYR A 280 2.14 -15.76 -9.08
C TYR A 280 2.43 -17.24 -9.33
N ASP A 281 2.79 -17.59 -10.56
CA ASP A 281 3.44 -18.87 -10.85
C ASP A 281 4.83 -18.89 -10.18
N VAL A 282 5.02 -19.82 -9.26
CA VAL A 282 6.25 -19.90 -8.45
C VAL A 282 7.46 -20.33 -9.26
N ASN A 283 7.28 -21.10 -10.34
CA ASN A 283 8.38 -21.46 -11.23
C ASN A 283 8.80 -20.26 -12.08
N LYS A 284 7.84 -19.48 -12.62
CA LYS A 284 8.14 -18.21 -13.30
C LYS A 284 8.86 -17.26 -12.34
N LEU A 285 8.38 -17.09 -11.11
CA LEU A 285 9.06 -16.26 -10.11
C LEU A 285 10.51 -16.69 -9.83
N LYS A 286 10.79 -17.99 -9.73
CA LYS A 286 12.16 -18.50 -9.50
C LYS A 286 13.11 -18.24 -10.66
N HIS A 287 12.58 -18.18 -11.88
CA HIS A 287 13.37 -18.06 -13.10
C HIS A 287 13.22 -16.72 -13.82
N HIS A 288 12.45 -15.78 -13.24
CA HIS A 288 12.00 -14.56 -13.92
C HIS A 288 13.19 -13.79 -14.52
N ARG A 289 14.26 -13.60 -13.74
CA ARG A 289 15.44 -12.85 -14.18
C ARG A 289 16.15 -13.53 -15.35
N SER A 290 16.35 -14.85 -15.29
CA SER A 290 16.98 -15.61 -16.38
C SER A 290 16.13 -15.69 -17.65
N GLN A 291 14.82 -15.50 -17.51
CA GLN A 291 13.85 -15.50 -18.61
C GLN A 291 13.54 -14.10 -19.13
N GLY A 292 14.10 -13.04 -18.53
CA GLY A 292 13.78 -11.66 -18.89
C GLY A 292 12.34 -11.26 -18.54
N ASN A 293 11.73 -11.93 -17.56
CA ASN A 293 10.36 -11.65 -17.10
C ASN A 293 10.37 -10.66 -15.93
N SER A 294 9.37 -9.79 -15.89
CA SER A 294 9.00 -8.96 -14.75
C SER A 294 8.18 -9.74 -13.72
N PHE A 295 7.86 -9.13 -12.57
CA PHE A 295 6.92 -9.76 -11.63
C PHE A 295 5.51 -9.87 -12.22
N LYS A 296 5.07 -8.91 -13.03
CA LYS A 296 3.77 -8.90 -13.72
C LYS A 296 3.65 -10.05 -14.71
N ASP A 297 4.73 -10.44 -15.39
CA ASP A 297 4.74 -11.61 -16.30
C ASP A 297 4.60 -12.95 -15.56
N CYS A 298 4.86 -12.94 -14.25
CA CYS A 298 4.69 -14.11 -13.39
C CYS A 298 3.27 -14.21 -12.80
N LEU A 299 2.43 -13.18 -12.93
CA LEU A 299 1.05 -13.17 -12.43
C LEU A 299 0.07 -13.80 -13.41
N GLU A 300 -0.82 -14.62 -12.89
CA GLU A 300 -1.88 -15.30 -13.63
C GLU A 300 -3.22 -15.08 -12.93
N TRP A 301 -4.24 -14.71 -13.70
CA TRP A 301 -5.63 -14.79 -13.25
C TRP A 301 -6.02 -16.28 -13.18
N MET A 302 -6.76 -16.66 -12.14
CA MET A 302 -7.21 -18.02 -11.91
C MET A 302 -8.69 -18.14 -12.29
N PRO A 303 -9.04 -18.50 -13.54
CA PRO A 303 -10.42 -18.41 -14.02
C PRO A 303 -11.32 -19.41 -13.28
N GLY A 304 -12.51 -18.97 -12.89
CA GLY A 304 -13.47 -19.78 -12.13
C GLY A 304 -13.24 -19.79 -10.61
N GLU A 305 -12.08 -19.31 -10.15
CA GLU A 305 -11.80 -19.15 -8.72
C GLU A 305 -12.46 -17.91 -8.14
N ARG A 306 -12.91 -18.01 -6.89
CA ARG A 306 -13.53 -16.91 -6.12
C ARG A 306 -12.65 -16.52 -4.94
N ASN A 307 -12.99 -15.44 -4.23
CA ASN A 307 -12.21 -14.96 -3.10
C ASN A 307 -12.45 -15.86 -1.88
N HIS A 308 -11.38 -16.29 -1.23
CA HIS A 308 -11.45 -17.08 0.01
C HIS A 308 -11.02 -16.21 1.19
N PHE A 309 -11.84 -16.16 2.26
CA PHE A 309 -11.49 -15.43 3.47
C PHE A 309 -11.04 -16.40 4.57
N TYR A 310 -9.87 -16.12 5.14
CA TYR A 310 -9.30 -16.83 6.26
C TYR A 310 -9.23 -15.89 7.47
N ILE A 311 -9.70 -16.37 8.62
CA ILE A 311 -9.72 -15.60 9.87
C ILE A 311 -8.80 -16.28 10.89
N VAL A 312 -8.00 -15.48 11.58
CA VAL A 312 -7.08 -15.93 12.63
C VAL A 312 -7.29 -15.08 13.88
N GLU A 313 -7.38 -15.71 15.04
CA GLU A 313 -7.34 -15.01 16.32
C GLU A 313 -5.97 -14.37 16.55
N LYS A 314 -5.95 -13.03 16.66
CA LYS A 314 -4.74 -12.21 16.74
C LYS A 314 -3.83 -12.59 17.91
N ASN A 315 -4.41 -12.97 19.05
CA ASN A 315 -3.66 -13.25 20.28
C ASN A 315 -3.08 -14.67 20.32
N THR A 316 -3.87 -15.66 19.91
CA THR A 316 -3.54 -17.09 20.03
C THR A 316 -2.89 -17.64 18.76
N GLY A 317 -3.16 -17.03 17.59
CA GLY A 317 -2.80 -17.59 16.29
C GLY A 317 -3.74 -18.71 15.83
N ARG A 318 -4.84 -18.94 16.55
CA ARG A 318 -5.82 -20.00 16.20
C ARG A 318 -6.57 -19.62 14.93
N ASN A 319 -6.58 -20.52 13.97
CA ASN A 319 -7.40 -20.38 12.76
C ASN A 319 -8.87 -20.60 13.12
N ILE A 320 -9.76 -19.77 12.59
CA ILE A 320 -11.19 -20.02 12.58
C ILE A 320 -11.47 -20.88 11.35
N GLU A 321 -11.80 -22.15 11.57
CA GLU A 321 -11.95 -23.17 10.51
C GLU A 321 -13.30 -23.06 9.80
N ILE A 322 -13.52 -21.93 9.12
CA ILE A 322 -14.71 -21.65 8.32
C ILE A 322 -14.29 -21.26 6.92
N ASN A 323 -14.82 -21.94 5.91
CA ASN A 323 -14.50 -21.66 4.51
C ASN A 323 -15.47 -20.63 3.93
N TYR A 324 -15.14 -19.35 4.04
CA TYR A 324 -15.91 -18.30 3.39
C TYR A 324 -15.46 -18.12 1.95
N ILE A 325 -16.42 -18.16 1.03
CA ILE A 325 -16.19 -17.96 -0.40
C ILE A 325 -17.11 -16.86 -0.90
N SER A 326 -16.60 -15.87 -1.62
CA SER A 326 -17.43 -14.82 -2.20
C SER A 326 -18.43 -15.36 -3.24
N ASP A 327 -19.48 -14.58 -3.51
CA ASP A 327 -20.47 -14.88 -4.54
C ASP A 327 -19.85 -14.98 -5.94
N ARG A 328 -18.88 -14.11 -6.22
CA ARG A 328 -18.12 -14.04 -7.47
C ARG A 328 -16.68 -13.61 -7.25
N SER A 329 -15.88 -13.61 -8.30
CA SER A 329 -14.50 -13.17 -8.28
C SER A 329 -14.42 -11.64 -8.17
N TYR A 330 -13.60 -11.15 -7.25
CA TYR A 330 -13.25 -9.74 -7.10
C TYR A 330 -11.73 -9.60 -7.09
N PHE A 331 -11.22 -8.59 -7.79
CA PHE A 331 -9.86 -8.12 -7.60
C PHE A 331 -9.86 -6.94 -6.63
N PHE A 332 -8.83 -6.78 -5.80
CA PHE A 332 -8.73 -5.65 -4.89
C PHE A 332 -7.27 -5.30 -4.56
N PHE A 333 -7.06 -4.02 -4.24
CA PHE A 333 -5.84 -3.54 -3.61
C PHE A 333 -6.06 -3.31 -2.11
N ASN A 334 -7.07 -2.53 -1.75
CA ASN A 334 -7.20 -1.99 -0.40
C ASN A 334 -8.44 -2.51 0.34
N PHE A 335 -8.20 -3.05 1.54
CA PHE A 335 -9.19 -3.03 2.61
C PHE A 335 -9.46 -1.57 3.02
N VAL A 336 -10.71 -1.26 3.34
CA VAL A 336 -11.09 0.03 3.94
C VAL A 336 -10.93 -0.07 5.46
N ASN A 337 -11.67 -0.99 6.09
CA ASN A 337 -11.58 -1.30 7.51
C ASN A 337 -12.19 -2.69 7.77
N CYS A 338 -11.90 -3.28 8.93
CA CYS A 338 -12.63 -4.44 9.44
C CYS A 338 -13.03 -4.19 10.88
N TYR A 339 -14.16 -4.73 11.33
CA TYR A 339 -14.55 -4.63 12.74
C TYR A 339 -15.46 -5.78 13.15
N GLU A 340 -15.58 -5.98 14.46
CA GLU A 340 -16.47 -6.97 15.06
C GLU A 340 -17.80 -6.29 15.43
N ASP A 341 -18.92 -6.95 15.15
CA ASP A 341 -20.25 -6.54 15.60
C ASP A 341 -21.06 -7.80 15.95
N GLY A 342 -21.23 -8.05 17.25
CA GLY A 342 -21.78 -9.31 17.75
C GLY A 342 -20.92 -10.51 17.35
N ASP A 343 -21.56 -11.52 16.76
CA ASP A 343 -20.90 -12.75 16.27
C ASP A 343 -20.48 -12.62 14.79
N HIS A 344 -20.33 -11.40 14.27
CA HIS A 344 -19.95 -11.15 12.87
C HIS A 344 -18.67 -10.33 12.77
N ILE A 345 -17.88 -10.61 11.74
CA ILE A 345 -16.81 -9.72 11.27
C ILE A 345 -17.30 -8.98 10.03
N VAL A 346 -17.29 -7.65 10.08
CA VAL A 346 -17.56 -6.79 8.95
C VAL A 346 -16.27 -6.46 8.23
N VAL A 347 -16.24 -6.62 6.91
CA VAL A 347 -15.07 -6.43 6.06
C VAL A 347 -15.45 -5.48 4.92
N ASP A 348 -14.94 -4.25 4.99
CA ASP A 348 -15.14 -3.23 3.95
C ASP A 348 -13.92 -3.15 3.03
N MET A 349 -14.14 -3.16 1.72
CA MET A 349 -13.08 -3.25 0.71
C MET A 349 -13.37 -2.39 -0.52
N LEU A 350 -12.32 -1.97 -1.21
CA LEU A 350 -12.39 -1.37 -2.54
C LEU A 350 -12.07 -2.42 -3.60
N THR A 351 -13.11 -2.83 -4.34
CA THR A 351 -13.03 -3.97 -5.25
C THR A 351 -13.31 -3.59 -6.69
N TYR A 352 -12.65 -4.32 -7.57
CA TYR A 352 -12.77 -4.30 -9.02
C TYR A 352 -13.46 -5.58 -9.49
N ASP A 353 -14.12 -5.51 -10.65
CA ASP A 353 -14.75 -6.69 -11.28
C ASP A 353 -13.69 -7.65 -11.88
N GLY A 354 -12.44 -7.19 -12.02
CA GLY A 354 -11.32 -7.95 -12.57
C GLY A 354 -9.97 -7.22 -12.43
N PRO A 355 -8.83 -7.85 -12.78
CA PRO A 355 -7.49 -7.33 -12.54
C PRO A 355 -7.00 -6.33 -13.60
N GLU A 356 -7.85 -5.93 -14.56
CA GLU A 356 -7.47 -5.10 -15.71
C GLU A 356 -6.93 -3.72 -15.31
N VAL A 357 -7.20 -3.27 -14.08
CA VAL A 357 -6.58 -2.07 -13.50
C VAL A 357 -5.04 -2.16 -13.52
N LEU A 358 -4.46 -3.35 -13.35
CA LEU A 358 -3.01 -3.55 -13.48
C LEU A 358 -2.51 -3.20 -14.88
N ASP A 359 -3.28 -3.52 -15.92
CA ASP A 359 -2.89 -3.18 -17.29
C ASP A 359 -3.20 -1.71 -17.63
N SER A 360 -4.10 -1.04 -16.89
CA SER A 360 -4.32 0.41 -17.07
C SER A 360 -3.11 1.27 -16.66
N MET A 361 -2.22 0.70 -15.84
CA MET A 361 -1.06 1.37 -15.25
C MET A 361 0.24 1.25 -16.08
N TRP A 362 0.19 0.69 -17.29
CA TRP A 362 1.31 0.77 -18.22
C TRP A 362 1.58 2.22 -18.61
N ILE A 363 2.84 2.66 -18.51
CA ILE A 363 3.27 4.06 -18.79
C ILE A 363 2.86 4.50 -20.19
N GLU A 364 2.94 3.61 -21.18
CA GLU A 364 2.49 3.87 -22.54
C GLU A 364 1.01 4.23 -22.60
N ARG A 365 0.16 3.47 -21.90
CA ARG A 365 -1.29 3.75 -21.82
C ARG A 365 -1.57 5.04 -21.07
N LEU A 366 -0.90 5.25 -19.94
CA LEU A 366 -1.05 6.45 -19.11
C LEU A 366 -0.70 7.74 -19.84
N LYS A 367 0.28 7.68 -20.77
CA LYS A 367 0.68 8.79 -21.65
C LYS A 367 -0.15 8.88 -22.95
N SER A 368 -1.07 7.94 -23.21
CA SER A 368 -1.88 7.84 -24.45
C SER A 368 -3.34 8.20 -24.21
N SER A 369 -3.84 9.24 -24.89
CA SER A 369 -5.27 9.62 -24.81
C SER A 369 -6.23 8.62 -25.46
N GLN A 370 -5.74 7.72 -26.31
CA GLN A 370 -6.57 6.75 -27.03
C GLN A 370 -6.70 5.41 -26.30
N ASP A 371 -5.64 4.98 -25.61
CA ASP A 371 -5.58 3.65 -24.99
C ASP A 371 -5.90 3.66 -23.51
N PHE A 372 -5.77 4.81 -22.84
CA PHE A 372 -6.02 4.94 -21.41
C PHE A 372 -7.44 4.50 -21.02
N TYR A 373 -8.41 4.62 -21.93
CA TYR A 373 -9.83 4.35 -21.68
C TYR A 373 -10.30 2.93 -22.03
N LYS A 374 -9.43 2.09 -22.61
CA LYS A 374 -9.82 0.78 -23.13
C LYS A 374 -9.73 -0.27 -22.01
N ASN A 375 -10.83 -1.01 -21.80
CA ASN A 375 -10.89 -2.16 -20.90
C ASN A 375 -10.47 -1.85 -19.45
N CYS A 376 -10.85 -0.69 -18.91
CA CYS A 376 -10.55 -0.32 -17.52
C CYS A 376 -11.59 -0.93 -16.58
N SER A 377 -11.10 -1.65 -15.57
CA SER A 377 -11.89 -2.02 -14.39
C SER A 377 -11.69 -0.93 -13.32
N ASN A 378 -12.79 -0.40 -12.80
CA ASN A 378 -12.78 0.66 -11.80
C ASN A 378 -13.32 0.14 -10.47
N SER A 379 -12.75 0.60 -9.36
CA SER A 379 -13.11 0.12 -8.03
C SER A 379 -14.34 0.81 -7.45
N ARG A 380 -15.02 0.10 -6.54
CA ARG A 380 -16.15 0.58 -5.72
C ARG A 380 -16.05 0.03 -4.31
N VAL A 381 -16.71 0.68 -3.35
CA VAL A 381 -16.74 0.21 -1.95
C VAL A 381 -17.82 -0.86 -1.80
N ILE A 382 -17.43 -2.02 -1.26
CA ILE A 382 -18.34 -3.11 -0.91
C ILE A 382 -18.09 -3.59 0.53
N ARG A 383 -19.11 -4.20 1.12
CA ARG A 383 -19.10 -4.76 2.48
C ARG A 383 -19.42 -6.24 2.45
N PHE A 384 -18.49 -7.07 2.91
CA PHE A 384 -18.76 -8.46 3.30
C PHE A 384 -19.03 -8.54 4.80
N VAL A 385 -19.87 -9.49 5.20
CA VAL A 385 -20.14 -9.79 6.62
C VAL A 385 -19.98 -11.29 6.83
N LEU A 386 -19.07 -11.65 7.73
CA LEU A 386 -18.61 -13.02 7.95
C LEU A 386 -19.09 -13.50 9.34
N PRO A 387 -20.06 -14.44 9.42
CA PRO A 387 -20.58 -14.96 10.67
C PRO A 387 -19.60 -15.94 11.35
N LEU A 388 -19.19 -15.66 12.59
CA LEU A 388 -18.28 -16.49 13.38
C LEU A 388 -18.94 -17.74 13.99
N VAL A 389 -20.27 -17.74 14.09
CA VAL A 389 -21.09 -18.84 14.58
C VAL A 389 -22.08 -19.24 13.50
N PHE A 390 -22.20 -20.54 13.24
CA PHE A 390 -23.13 -21.08 12.26
C PHE A 390 -23.74 -22.38 12.80
N VAL A 391 -25.07 -22.46 12.84
CA VAL A 391 -25.80 -23.64 13.37
C VAL A 391 -26.76 -24.19 12.32
N ASP A 392 -27.39 -23.30 11.55
CA ASP A 392 -28.47 -23.65 10.63
C ASP A 392 -27.99 -23.78 9.17
N GLU A 393 -28.48 -24.79 8.46
CA GLU A 393 -28.35 -24.91 7.00
C GLU A 393 -29.52 -24.19 6.31
N ASP A 394 -29.29 -23.70 5.08
CA ASP A 394 -30.31 -23.06 4.22
C ASP A 394 -30.95 -21.75 4.74
N MET A 395 -30.40 -21.13 5.79
CA MET A 395 -30.79 -19.79 6.26
C MET A 395 -29.68 -18.75 6.08
N ASP A 396 -30.06 -17.48 5.99
CA ASP A 396 -29.12 -16.37 6.04
C ASP A 396 -28.53 -16.24 7.45
N LEU A 397 -27.24 -16.55 7.56
CA LEU A 397 -26.46 -16.47 8.79
C LEU A 397 -26.17 -15.02 9.23
N ASN A 398 -26.47 -14.04 8.39
CA ASN A 398 -26.45 -12.62 8.76
C ASN A 398 -27.81 -12.13 9.30
N HIS A 399 -28.81 -13.02 9.35
CA HIS A 399 -30.14 -12.78 9.91
C HIS A 399 -30.84 -11.51 9.39
N GLY A 400 -30.57 -11.12 8.15
CA GLY A 400 -31.10 -9.88 7.56
C GLY A 400 -30.65 -8.58 8.22
N GLN A 401 -29.69 -8.62 9.17
CA GLN A 401 -29.24 -7.44 9.92
C GLN A 401 -28.44 -6.45 9.05
N TRP A 402 -27.86 -6.94 7.96
CA TRP A 402 -26.82 -6.25 7.19
C TRP A 402 -27.26 -5.80 5.80
N GLN A 403 -28.56 -5.49 5.64
CA GLN A 403 -29.16 -4.84 4.46
C GLN A 403 -28.46 -5.22 3.13
N GLU A 404 -28.79 -6.41 2.60
CA GLU A 404 -28.24 -7.04 1.38
C GLU A 404 -26.97 -7.89 1.56
N ALA A 405 -26.14 -7.64 2.59
CA ALA A 405 -25.01 -8.53 2.85
C ALA A 405 -25.50 -9.83 3.51
N THR A 406 -25.43 -10.96 2.81
CA THR A 406 -25.93 -12.26 3.29
C THR A 406 -24.85 -13.33 3.31
N ALA A 407 -25.05 -14.35 4.12
CA ALA A 407 -24.14 -15.49 4.23
C ALA A 407 -24.95 -16.79 4.25
N LEU A 408 -24.73 -17.65 3.26
CA LEU A 408 -25.47 -18.89 3.07
C LEU A 408 -24.54 -20.09 3.22
N ARG A 409 -24.89 -21.02 4.11
CA ARG A 409 -24.13 -22.25 4.30
C ARG A 409 -24.59 -23.34 3.34
N ASN A 410 -23.63 -23.98 2.68
CA ASN A 410 -23.81 -25.23 1.94
C ASN A 410 -22.67 -26.19 2.33
N LYS A 411 -23.00 -27.21 3.14
CA LYS A 411 -22.04 -28.15 3.74
C LYS A 411 -20.95 -27.41 4.54
N ASP A 412 -19.72 -27.49 4.06
CA ASP A 412 -18.52 -26.93 4.70
C ASP A 412 -18.13 -25.55 4.17
N ILE A 413 -18.96 -24.98 3.28
CA ILE A 413 -18.72 -23.69 2.63
C ILE A 413 -19.79 -22.70 3.07
N ILE A 414 -19.37 -21.49 3.44
CA ILE A 414 -20.25 -20.34 3.60
C ILE A 414 -20.04 -19.41 2.40
N SER A 415 -21.05 -19.32 1.53
CA SER A 415 -21.05 -18.37 0.43
C SER A 415 -21.49 -17.00 0.94
N ILE A 416 -20.64 -15.99 0.79
CA ILE A 416 -20.91 -14.62 1.26
C ILE A 416 -21.22 -13.70 0.07
N TYR A 417 -22.32 -12.97 0.19
CA TYR A 417 -22.82 -12.01 -0.81
C TYR A 417 -22.64 -10.60 -0.22
N PRO A 418 -21.89 -9.70 -0.89
CA PRO A 418 -21.60 -8.40 -0.31
C PRO A 418 -22.73 -7.40 -0.54
N LYS A 419 -22.84 -6.42 0.36
CA LYS A 419 -23.58 -5.17 0.12
C LYS A 419 -22.70 -4.22 -0.70
N PHE A 420 -23.26 -3.64 -1.75
CA PHE A 420 -22.61 -2.60 -2.54
C PHE A 420 -22.87 -1.24 -1.88
N ILE A 421 -21.87 -0.70 -1.16
CA ILE A 421 -22.00 0.59 -0.47
C ILE A 421 -22.08 1.72 -1.49
N THR A 422 -21.28 1.65 -2.56
CA THR A 422 -21.32 2.59 -3.67
C THR A 422 -21.64 1.88 -4.98
N GLN A 423 -22.61 2.40 -5.73
CA GLN A 423 -22.99 1.83 -7.02
C GLN A 423 -22.02 2.23 -8.13
N GLU A 424 -21.61 3.50 -8.14
CA GLU A 424 -20.66 4.04 -9.09
C GLU A 424 -19.23 3.59 -8.75
N THR A 425 -18.41 3.46 -9.79
CA THR A 425 -17.01 3.04 -9.69
C THR A 425 -16.07 4.22 -9.93
N GLY A 426 -14.78 4.03 -9.64
CA GLY A 426 -13.71 4.97 -9.99
C GLY A 426 -13.10 5.68 -8.79
N MET A 427 -13.08 5.03 -7.63
CA MET A 427 -12.52 5.56 -6.38
C MET A 427 -11.55 4.57 -5.75
N GLU A 428 -10.52 5.05 -5.06
CA GLU A 428 -9.48 4.26 -4.40
C GLU A 428 -8.84 5.04 -3.23
N CYS A 429 -7.76 4.47 -2.67
CA CYS A 429 -6.94 4.98 -1.60
C CYS A 429 -7.77 5.35 -0.36
N PRO A 430 -8.47 4.37 0.24
CA PRO A 430 -9.40 4.62 1.32
C PRO A 430 -8.64 5.08 2.56
N LYS A 431 -9.27 5.98 3.30
CA LYS A 431 -8.81 6.46 4.60
C LYS A 431 -9.99 6.65 5.52
N ILE A 432 -9.77 6.38 6.79
CA ILE A 432 -10.74 6.58 7.86
C ILE A 432 -10.10 7.45 8.94
N ASN A 433 -10.89 7.89 9.91
CA ASN A 433 -10.33 8.42 11.13
C ASN A 433 -9.54 7.31 11.87
N PRO A 434 -8.24 7.49 12.14
CA PRO A 434 -7.41 6.44 12.73
C PRO A 434 -7.84 6.01 14.13
N PHE A 435 -8.67 6.79 14.84
CA PHE A 435 -9.25 6.35 16.13
C PHE A 435 -10.35 5.30 16.00
N PHE A 436 -10.84 5.05 14.78
CA PHE A 436 -11.88 4.08 14.46
C PHE A 436 -11.33 2.90 13.65
N SER A 437 -10.01 2.82 13.43
CA SER A 437 -9.40 1.64 12.84
C SER A 437 -9.75 0.41 13.66
N TYR A 438 -10.11 -0.67 12.96
CA TYR A 438 -10.41 -1.99 13.54
C TYR A 438 -11.69 -2.05 14.39
N ARG A 439 -12.49 -0.98 14.35
CA ARG A 439 -13.74 -0.79 15.11
C ARG A 439 -14.85 -0.25 14.20
N LYS A 440 -16.09 -0.35 14.69
CA LYS A 440 -17.27 0.17 13.99
C LYS A 440 -17.10 1.67 13.72
N TYR A 441 -17.42 2.07 12.49
CA TYR A 441 -17.17 3.40 11.95
C TYR A 441 -18.23 3.73 10.89
N ASN A 442 -18.41 5.01 10.57
CA ASN A 442 -19.46 5.49 9.69
C ASN A 442 -18.92 6.14 8.41
N PHE A 443 -17.66 6.60 8.37
CA PHE A 443 -17.14 7.37 7.25
C PHE A 443 -15.82 6.84 6.71
N THR A 444 -15.74 6.73 5.39
CA THR A 444 -14.47 6.60 4.66
C THR A 444 -14.27 7.76 3.70
N TYR A 445 -13.02 8.04 3.39
CA TYR A 445 -12.57 9.08 2.47
C TYR A 445 -11.75 8.43 1.37
N VAL A 446 -12.11 8.68 0.13
CA VAL A 446 -11.50 8.08 -1.06
C VAL A 446 -11.18 9.18 -2.07
N VAL A 447 -10.25 8.88 -2.99
CA VAL A 447 -9.92 9.73 -4.14
C VAL A 447 -10.12 8.95 -5.42
N SER A 448 -10.26 9.63 -6.54
CA SER A 448 -10.31 8.94 -7.83
C SER A 448 -9.00 8.23 -8.19
N TRP A 449 -7.88 8.64 -7.59
CA TRP A 449 -6.53 8.12 -7.91
C TRP A 449 -6.31 8.11 -9.43
N ILE A 450 -5.75 7.04 -9.99
CA ILE A 450 -5.44 6.90 -11.42
C ILE A 450 -6.71 6.87 -12.27
N HIS A 451 -7.83 6.42 -11.71
CA HIS A 451 -9.13 6.45 -12.38
C HIS A 451 -9.58 7.88 -12.68
N GLY A 452 -9.09 8.87 -11.90
CA GLY A 452 -9.40 10.28 -12.08
C GLY A 452 -8.70 10.94 -13.26
N LEU A 453 -7.70 10.27 -13.84
CA LEU A 453 -7.10 10.70 -15.09
C LEU A 453 -8.09 10.55 -16.26
N ASP A 454 -9.17 9.77 -16.07
CA ASP A 454 -10.31 9.75 -16.97
C ASP A 454 -11.31 10.82 -16.56
N GLN A 455 -11.42 11.85 -17.39
CA GLN A 455 -12.37 12.95 -17.17
C GLN A 455 -13.84 12.49 -17.16
N ARG A 456 -14.14 11.30 -17.68
CA ARG A 456 -15.49 10.70 -17.65
C ARG A 456 -15.78 10.01 -16.32
N ASN A 457 -14.76 9.76 -15.49
CA ASN A 457 -14.95 9.20 -14.17
C ASN A 457 -15.77 10.18 -13.30
N PRO A 458 -16.90 9.74 -12.71
CA PRO A 458 -17.72 10.58 -11.85
C PRO A 458 -16.93 11.22 -10.70
N TYR A 459 -15.85 10.59 -10.24
CA TYR A 459 -15.02 11.04 -9.12
C TYR A 459 -13.75 11.79 -9.56
N ALA A 460 -13.55 12.04 -10.85
CA ALA A 460 -12.38 12.75 -11.34
C ALA A 460 -12.15 14.08 -10.60
N ASN A 461 -10.87 14.37 -10.32
CA ASN A 461 -10.45 15.62 -9.66
C ASN A 461 -11.13 15.86 -8.30
N SER A 462 -11.44 14.80 -7.54
CA SER A 462 -12.20 14.91 -6.29
C SER A 462 -11.61 14.13 -5.11
N ILE A 463 -11.92 14.61 -3.91
CA ILE A 463 -11.84 13.86 -2.64
C ILE A 463 -13.27 13.63 -2.18
N THR A 464 -13.63 12.38 -1.94
CA THR A 464 -15.00 11.96 -1.64
C THR A 464 -15.09 11.35 -0.26
N LYS A 465 -15.98 11.89 0.58
CA LYS A 465 -16.46 11.27 1.81
C LYS A 465 -17.64 10.38 1.48
N VAL A 466 -17.64 9.15 1.98
CA VAL A 466 -18.71 8.16 1.84
C VAL A 466 -19.22 7.81 3.23
N ASP A 467 -20.54 7.92 3.40
CA ASP A 467 -21.26 7.37 4.53
C ASP A 467 -21.44 5.85 4.33
N MET A 468 -20.88 5.05 5.22
CA MET A 468 -20.77 3.61 5.10
C MET A 468 -22.06 2.86 5.45
N GLU A 469 -23.06 3.54 6.00
CA GLU A 469 -24.37 2.97 6.27
C GLU A 469 -25.29 3.16 5.06
N THR A 470 -25.35 4.40 4.58
CA THR A 470 -26.30 4.87 3.56
C THR A 470 -25.75 4.88 2.13
N GLY A 471 -24.41 4.89 1.96
CA GLY A 471 -23.77 5.10 0.67
C GLY A 471 -23.81 6.54 0.17
N MET A 472 -24.30 7.49 0.99
CA MET A 472 -24.34 8.92 0.63
C MET A 472 -22.94 9.50 0.53
N LYS A 473 -22.77 10.44 -0.42
CA LYS A 473 -21.45 10.98 -0.78
C LYS A 473 -21.43 12.49 -0.65
N SER A 474 -20.33 13.02 -0.11
CA SER A 474 -20.00 14.45 -0.10
C SER A 474 -18.61 14.65 -0.67
N MET A 475 -18.43 15.63 -1.56
CA MET A 475 -17.19 15.74 -2.35
C MET A 475 -16.61 17.14 -2.27
N TRP A 476 -15.29 17.21 -2.14
CA TRP A 476 -14.51 18.36 -2.55
C TRP A 476 -14.00 18.11 -3.98
N ARG A 477 -14.06 19.12 -4.85
CA ARG A 477 -13.50 19.09 -6.21
C ARG A 477 -12.54 20.25 -6.41
N THR A 478 -11.51 19.99 -7.20
CA THR A 478 -10.49 20.99 -7.55
C THR A 478 -11.07 22.17 -8.34
N GLY A 479 -12.04 21.89 -9.22
CA GLY A 479 -12.58 22.83 -10.20
C GLY A 479 -11.76 22.94 -11.50
N ASP A 480 -10.65 22.23 -11.61
CA ASP A 480 -9.79 22.17 -12.80
C ASP A 480 -9.64 20.70 -13.24
N GLU A 481 -10.00 20.41 -14.49
CA GLU A 481 -10.02 19.06 -15.08
C GLU A 481 -8.63 18.41 -15.17
N PHE A 482 -7.56 19.22 -15.08
CA PHE A 482 -6.18 18.75 -15.11
C PHE A 482 -5.62 18.49 -13.71
N GLU A 483 -6.36 18.76 -12.63
CA GLU A 483 -5.87 18.63 -11.25
C GLU A 483 -6.23 17.28 -10.62
N HIS A 484 -5.23 16.55 -10.11
CA HIS A 484 -5.39 15.18 -9.63
C HIS A 484 -4.95 15.06 -8.16
N PRO A 485 -5.89 14.92 -7.21
CA PRO A 485 -5.57 14.67 -5.82
C PRO A 485 -5.00 13.25 -5.62
N SER A 486 -3.96 13.14 -4.79
CA SER A 486 -3.35 11.86 -4.38
C SER A 486 -4.01 11.27 -3.13
N GLU A 487 -3.49 10.13 -2.64
CA GLU A 487 -3.95 9.50 -1.39
C GLU A 487 -3.96 10.50 -0.22
N ILE A 488 -5.10 10.61 0.46
CA ILE A 488 -5.28 11.61 1.51
C ILE A 488 -4.68 11.19 2.85
N ILE A 489 -4.48 12.17 3.73
CA ILE A 489 -4.27 11.96 5.17
C ILE A 489 -5.50 12.49 5.90
N PHE A 490 -6.03 11.71 6.83
CA PHE A 490 -6.98 12.22 7.82
C PHE A 490 -6.24 12.56 9.12
N VAL A 491 -6.20 13.84 9.48
CA VAL A 491 -5.67 14.29 10.77
C VAL A 491 -6.84 14.60 11.71
N PRO A 492 -7.10 13.77 12.73
CA PRO A 492 -8.23 13.96 13.62
C PRO A 492 -8.05 15.21 14.49
N ASN A 493 -9.16 15.90 14.78
CA ASN A 493 -9.18 16.95 15.78
C ASN A 493 -8.84 16.34 17.15
N PRO A 494 -7.87 16.90 17.91
CA PRO A 494 -7.47 16.37 19.22
C PRO A 494 -8.61 16.27 20.25
N SER A 495 -9.66 17.08 20.10
CA SER A 495 -10.84 17.04 20.98
C SER A 495 -11.74 15.81 20.80
N ARG A 496 -11.68 15.14 19.64
CA ARG A 496 -12.38 13.86 19.35
C ARG A 496 -13.90 13.87 19.62
N SER A 497 -14.55 14.98 19.32
CA SER A 497 -16.00 15.19 19.45
C SER A 497 -16.85 14.34 18.49
N SER A 498 -16.39 14.10 17.25
CA SER A 498 -17.04 13.23 16.26
C SER A 498 -16.03 12.51 15.38
N GLU A 499 -16.46 11.43 14.73
CA GLU A 499 -15.64 10.62 13.82
C GLU A 499 -15.08 11.43 12.65
N ASP A 500 -15.86 12.35 12.10
CA ASP A 500 -15.51 13.17 10.95
C ASP A 500 -14.95 14.56 11.30
N GLU A 501 -14.70 14.84 12.58
CA GLU A 501 -14.02 16.06 12.98
C GLU A 501 -12.50 15.94 12.83
N GLY A 502 -12.01 16.50 11.74
CA GLY A 502 -10.60 16.52 11.39
C GLY A 502 -10.34 17.31 10.11
N ILE A 503 -9.09 17.23 9.67
CA ILE A 503 -8.61 17.85 8.43
C ILE A 503 -8.13 16.75 7.51
N ILE A 504 -8.57 16.83 6.26
CA ILE A 504 -8.03 16.05 5.16
C ILE A 504 -6.89 16.85 4.53
N ILE A 505 -5.75 16.20 4.32
CA ILE A 505 -4.60 16.76 3.61
C ILE A 505 -4.36 15.91 2.37
N SER A 506 -4.19 16.54 1.21
CA SER A 506 -3.85 15.84 -0.04
C SER A 506 -2.87 16.65 -0.87
N CYS A 507 -1.92 15.98 -1.52
CA CYS A 507 -1.20 16.60 -2.63
C CYS A 507 -2.14 16.65 -3.84
N VAL A 508 -2.07 17.73 -4.61
CA VAL A 508 -2.76 17.88 -5.89
C VAL A 508 -1.70 18.17 -6.94
N THR A 509 -1.67 17.35 -7.98
CA THR A 509 -0.79 17.54 -9.14
C THR A 509 -1.59 18.05 -10.32
N ASN A 510 -0.93 18.61 -11.33
CA ASN A 510 -1.61 19.09 -12.52
C ASN A 510 -1.02 18.45 -13.78
N SER A 511 -1.87 17.79 -14.58
CA SER A 511 -1.46 17.03 -15.77
C SER A 511 -1.19 17.88 -17.01
N ARG A 512 -1.47 19.18 -16.95
CA ARG A 512 -1.10 20.17 -17.98
C ARG A 512 0.15 20.96 -17.61
N ASP A 513 0.33 21.26 -16.32
CA ASP A 513 1.46 22.04 -15.83
C ASP A 513 1.88 21.60 -14.42
N HIS A 514 2.91 20.77 -14.35
CA HIS A 514 3.47 20.24 -13.11
C HIS A 514 3.92 21.31 -12.07
N GLN A 515 4.13 22.57 -12.48
CA GLN A 515 4.44 23.68 -11.56
C GLN A 515 3.21 24.17 -10.77
N ARG A 516 2.01 23.77 -11.18
CA ARG A 516 0.75 24.18 -10.52
C ARG A 516 0.32 23.26 -9.40
N GLY A 517 1.16 22.31 -8.98
CA GLY A 517 0.86 21.43 -7.85
C GLY A 517 0.74 22.19 -6.52
N TYR A 518 -0.08 21.68 -5.61
CA TYR A 518 -0.28 22.26 -4.28
C TYR A 518 -0.66 21.21 -3.25
N LEU A 519 -0.52 21.55 -1.97
CA LEU A 519 -1.09 20.79 -0.87
C LEU A 519 -2.46 21.42 -0.51
N VAL A 520 -3.52 20.63 -0.44
CA VAL A 520 -4.86 21.12 -0.05
C VAL A 520 -5.24 20.65 1.34
N PHE A 521 -5.95 21.51 2.06
CA PHE A 521 -6.53 21.25 3.37
C PHE A 521 -8.05 21.36 3.27
N VAL A 522 -8.76 20.27 3.58
CA VAL A 522 -10.22 20.17 3.48
C VAL A 522 -10.79 19.80 4.85
N ASN A 523 -11.86 20.47 5.27
CA ASN A 523 -12.57 20.09 6.48
C ASN A 523 -13.29 18.75 6.26
N ALA A 524 -12.93 17.71 7.03
CA ALA A 524 -13.40 16.35 6.78
C ALA A 524 -14.91 16.16 7.04
N ARG A 525 -15.51 17.03 7.87
CA ARG A 525 -16.93 16.95 8.21
C ARG A 525 -17.81 17.43 7.06
N ASN A 526 -17.53 18.63 6.55
CA ASN A 526 -18.38 19.30 5.56
C ASN A 526 -17.80 19.34 4.14
N MET A 527 -16.61 18.76 3.93
CA MET A 527 -15.89 18.71 2.65
C MET A 527 -15.60 20.08 2.02
N LYS A 528 -15.62 21.16 2.82
CA LYS A 528 -15.23 22.50 2.34
C LYS A 528 -13.72 22.67 2.40
N GLU A 529 -13.18 23.26 1.34
CA GLU A 529 -11.78 23.66 1.31
C GLU A 529 -11.49 24.72 2.39
N MET A 530 -10.39 24.54 3.10
CA MET A 530 -9.90 25.49 4.10
C MET A 530 -8.78 26.34 3.52
N SER A 531 -7.74 25.69 2.99
CA SER A 531 -6.51 26.36 2.57
C SER A 531 -5.79 25.55 1.49
N ARG A 532 -4.89 26.21 0.74
CA ARG A 532 -3.92 25.59 -0.15
C ARG A 532 -2.51 26.08 0.16
N ALA A 533 -1.50 25.21 0.06
CA ALA A 533 -0.10 25.60 0.11
C ALA A 533 0.56 25.35 -1.24
N TYR A 534 1.07 26.41 -1.85
CA TYR A 534 1.79 26.38 -3.13
C TYR A 534 3.29 26.41 -2.89
N PHE A 535 4.07 25.78 -3.75
CA PHE A 535 5.52 25.73 -3.67
C PHE A 535 6.11 26.09 -5.02
N ASP A 536 7.30 26.69 -5.04
CA ASP A 536 8.05 26.99 -6.26
C ASP A 536 8.75 25.76 -6.85
N GLU A 537 8.43 24.57 -6.33
CA GLU A 537 8.92 23.27 -6.78
C GLU A 537 7.75 22.30 -7.01
N PRO A 538 7.74 21.54 -8.12
CA PRO A 538 6.68 20.59 -8.44
C PRO A 538 6.50 19.49 -7.39
N ILE A 539 5.24 19.19 -7.06
CA ILE A 539 4.88 18.01 -6.27
C ILE A 539 4.73 16.81 -7.21
N PRO A 540 5.41 15.68 -6.97
CA PRO A 540 5.37 14.51 -7.85
C PRO A 540 4.00 13.80 -7.78
N PHE A 541 3.56 13.21 -8.88
CA PHE A 541 2.37 12.36 -8.90
C PHE A 541 2.69 10.99 -8.28
N GLY A 542 1.95 10.59 -7.28
CA GLY A 542 2.31 9.46 -6.43
C GLY A 542 1.22 9.10 -5.45
N ASN A 543 1.52 8.11 -4.62
CA ASN A 543 0.60 7.51 -3.67
C ASN A 543 1.30 7.25 -2.34
N HIS A 544 0.48 7.01 -1.32
CA HIS A 544 0.90 6.70 0.03
C HIS A 544 1.43 7.90 0.79
N THR A 545 0.70 8.17 1.86
CA THR A 545 0.93 9.28 2.75
C THR A 545 0.90 8.77 4.18
N THR A 546 1.72 9.40 5.03
CA THR A 546 1.64 9.23 6.48
C THR A 546 1.82 10.57 7.16
N PHE A 547 1.28 10.69 8.37
CA PHE A 547 1.39 11.89 9.19
C PHE A 547 2.05 11.55 10.52
N ILE A 548 3.09 12.32 10.84
CA ILE A 548 3.81 12.22 12.11
C ILE A 548 3.49 13.48 12.90
N ALA A 549 2.66 13.36 13.94
CA ALA A 549 2.39 14.46 14.85
C ALA A 549 3.68 14.88 15.59
N ARG A 550 4.08 16.15 15.45
CA ARG A 550 5.30 16.75 16.03
C ARG A 550 5.10 18.24 16.24
N PHE A 551 6.06 18.89 16.92
CA PHE A 551 6.09 20.34 17.15
C PHE A 551 4.93 20.86 18.02
N ILE A 552 4.37 19.97 18.84
CA ILE A 552 3.26 20.24 19.77
C ILE A 552 3.81 20.68 21.12
#